data_AF-A0A7C6H8Y0-F1
#
_entry.id   AF-A0A7C6H8Y0-F1
#
_cell.length_a   1.000
_cell.length_b   1.000
_cell.length_c   1.000
_cell.angle_alpha   90.00
_cell.angle_beta   90.00
_cell.angle_gamma   90.00
#
_symmetry.space_group_name_H-M   'P 1'
#
loop_
_entity.id
_entity.type
_entity.pdbx_description
1 polymer ?
#
loop_
_entity_poly.entity_id
_entity_poly.type
_entity_poly.pdbx_seq_one_letter_code
_entity_poly.pdbx_strand_id
1 'polypeptide(L)'
;MINSVELREFLLKAKKKTYAGKGAESTPSRPCSHDFRYKENDFIYIDTYLGGECFIGEEAVWKNNAPIWGMNYCGRVIRENFCGDFLKSALYKVPYDKPYRGPAYFQDRDYVYVCKVEGAIEWFQGYEEILYLNEKIYECYFHGGKVI
;
A
#
# COMPACT_ATOMS: atom_id res chain seq x y z
N MET A 1 -12.91 2.25 20.44
CA MET A 1 -13.50 1.98 19.11
C MET A 1 -12.66 2.75 18.10
N ILE A 2 -12.17 2.12 17.02
CA ILE A 2 -11.38 2.83 16.01
C ILE A 2 -12.32 3.79 15.29
N ASN A 3 -12.01 5.08 15.32
CA ASN A 3 -12.71 6.06 14.51
C ASN A 3 -12.23 5.87 13.05
N SER A 4 -13.10 5.35 12.19
CA SER A 4 -12.75 5.04 10.80
C SER A 4 -12.38 6.28 10.00
N VAL A 5 -12.88 7.47 10.35
CA VAL A 5 -12.53 8.75 9.71
C VAL A 5 -11.07 9.11 10.00
N GLU A 6 -10.66 9.13 11.27
CA GLU A 6 -9.28 9.44 11.67
C GLU A 6 -8.29 8.46 11.05
N LEU A 7 -8.61 7.16 11.06
CA LEU A 7 -7.74 6.14 10.48
C LEU A 7 -7.56 6.36 8.97
N ARG A 8 -8.64 6.65 8.23
CA ARG A 8 -8.58 6.94 6.79
C ARG A 8 -7.70 8.15 6.50
N GLU A 9 -7.90 9.25 7.23
CA GLU A 9 -7.09 10.46 7.06
C GLU A 9 -5.62 10.22 7.35
N PHE A 10 -5.31 9.49 8.43
CA PHE A 10 -3.95 9.13 8.77
C PHE A 10 -3.28 8.26 7.69
N LEU A 11 -3.97 7.21 7.21
CA LEU A 11 -3.46 6.33 6.15
C LEU A 11 -3.14 7.11 4.87
N LEU A 12 -4.02 8.03 4.46
CA LEU A 12 -3.78 8.87 3.27
C LEU A 12 -2.50 9.71 3.39
N LYS A 13 -2.27 10.31 4.57
CA LYS A 13 -1.05 11.09 4.82
C LYS A 13 0.18 10.18 4.86
N ALA A 14 0.10 9.08 5.61
CA ALA A 14 1.20 8.14 5.79
C ALA A 14 1.72 7.62 4.44
N LYS A 15 0.83 7.09 3.60
CA LYS A 15 1.16 6.57 2.27
C LYS A 15 1.85 7.59 1.36
N LYS A 16 1.37 8.85 1.38
CA LYS A 16 1.96 9.96 0.60
C LYS A 16 3.28 10.47 1.18
N LYS A 17 3.65 10.08 2.39
CA LYS A 17 4.92 10.42 3.04
C LYS A 17 5.92 9.27 3.05
N THR A 18 5.48 8.06 2.75
CA THR A 18 6.30 6.84 2.67
C THR A 18 6.52 6.41 1.22
N TYR A 19 6.40 5.11 0.91
CA TYR A 19 6.76 4.50 -0.37
C TYR A 19 6.20 5.25 -1.60
N ALA A 20 4.89 5.50 -1.63
CA ALA A 20 4.23 6.15 -2.77
C ALA A 20 4.70 7.60 -2.97
N GLY A 21 5.06 8.28 -1.88
CA GLY A 21 5.60 9.64 -1.90
C GLY A 21 7.10 9.75 -2.14
N LYS A 22 7.79 8.63 -2.41
CA LYS A 22 9.26 8.57 -2.46
C LYS A 22 9.92 9.04 -1.15
N GLY A 23 9.28 8.72 -0.02
CA GLY A 23 9.84 8.94 1.31
C GLY A 23 11.14 8.16 1.52
N ALA A 24 11.95 8.59 2.48
CA ALA A 24 13.18 7.88 2.83
C ALA A 24 12.87 6.57 3.58
N GLU A 25 13.66 5.54 3.31
CA GLU A 25 13.64 4.30 4.09
C GLU A 25 14.15 4.55 5.51
N SER A 26 13.52 3.88 6.47
CA SER A 26 13.99 3.77 7.85
C SER A 26 14.89 2.56 8.03
N THR A 27 15.51 2.45 9.21
CA THR A 27 16.30 1.27 9.57
C THR A 27 15.46 -0.02 9.41
N PRO A 28 15.98 -1.05 8.73
CA PRO A 28 15.28 -2.32 8.59
C PRO A 28 14.91 -2.93 9.95
N SER A 29 13.65 -3.33 10.12
CA SER A 29 13.18 -4.08 11.30
C SER A 29 13.36 -5.59 11.18
N ARG A 30 13.58 -6.10 9.97
CA ARG A 30 13.84 -7.51 9.66
C ARG A 30 15.11 -7.62 8.81
N PRO A 31 15.77 -8.80 8.77
CA PRO A 31 16.89 -9.01 7.86
C PRO A 31 16.50 -8.69 6.41
N CYS A 32 17.25 -7.78 5.78
CA CYS A 32 17.06 -7.36 4.39
C CYS A 32 15.68 -6.80 4.05
N SER A 33 14.95 -6.22 5.02
CA SER A 33 13.70 -5.53 4.73
C SER A 33 13.89 -4.08 4.32
N HIS A 34 12.99 -3.61 3.48
CA HIS A 34 12.78 -2.20 3.20
C HIS A 34 11.68 -1.71 4.11
N ASP A 35 11.97 -0.71 4.92
CA ASP A 35 11.05 -0.21 5.93
C ASP A 35 10.79 1.27 5.71
N PHE A 36 9.53 1.68 5.82
CA PHE A 36 9.12 3.06 5.84
C PHE A 36 8.32 3.32 7.11
N ARG A 37 8.62 4.41 7.79
CA ARG A 37 7.96 4.77 9.04
C ARG A 37 7.41 6.19 8.99
N TYR A 38 6.15 6.34 9.38
CA TYR A 38 5.51 7.65 9.54
C TYR A 38 4.87 7.75 10.93
N LYS A 39 4.97 8.92 11.57
CA LYS A 39 4.38 9.20 12.88
C LYS A 39 3.71 10.56 12.84
N GLU A 40 2.47 10.62 13.32
CA GLU A 40 1.72 11.87 13.48
C GLU A 40 0.82 11.74 14.71
N ASN A 41 0.96 12.66 15.67
CA ASN A 41 0.27 12.58 16.97
C ASN A 41 0.49 11.20 17.64
N ASP A 42 -0.60 10.56 18.06
CA ASP A 42 -0.61 9.24 18.70
C ASP A 42 -0.51 8.08 17.72
N PHE A 43 -0.48 8.35 16.41
CA PHE A 43 -0.46 7.33 15.37
C PHE A 43 0.95 7.03 14.88
N ILE A 44 1.21 5.75 14.63
CA ILE A 44 2.42 5.24 13.97
C ILE A 44 1.97 4.38 12.80
N TYR A 45 2.61 4.56 11.65
CA TYR A 45 2.48 3.72 10.46
C TYR A 45 3.85 3.12 10.15
N ILE A 46 3.88 1.81 9.89
CA ILE A 46 5.06 1.12 9.38
C ILE A 46 4.61 0.34 8.14
N ASP A 47 5.35 0.52 7.07
CA ASP A 47 5.28 -0.29 5.85
C ASP A 47 6.61 -1.01 5.70
N THR A 48 6.60 -2.33 5.75
CA THR A 48 7.81 -3.13 5.64
C THR A 48 7.61 -4.26 4.65
N TYR A 49 8.55 -4.42 3.71
CA TYR A 49 8.53 -5.52 2.76
C TYR A 49 9.90 -6.15 2.56
N LEU A 50 9.88 -7.38 2.03
CA LEU A 50 11.03 -8.14 1.58
C LEU A 50 10.97 -8.28 0.06
N GLY A 51 12.13 -8.30 -0.59
CA GLY A 51 12.26 -8.53 -2.03
C GLY A 51 12.20 -7.26 -2.87
N GLY A 52 11.90 -7.43 -4.16
CA GLY A 52 11.92 -6.36 -5.15
C GLY A 52 10.94 -6.67 -6.28
N GLU A 53 11.37 -7.41 -7.29
CA GLU A 53 10.47 -7.85 -8.38
C GLU A 53 9.40 -8.82 -7.90
N CYS A 54 9.75 -9.74 -7.02
CA CYS A 54 8.82 -10.55 -6.23
C CYS A 54 8.95 -10.12 -4.77
N PHE A 55 7.83 -9.79 -4.13
CA PHE A 55 7.85 -9.20 -2.80
C PHE A 55 6.65 -9.60 -1.95
N ILE A 56 6.86 -9.53 -0.64
CA ILE A 56 5.82 -9.67 0.38
C ILE A 56 6.04 -8.62 1.45
N GLY A 57 4.97 -8.00 1.91
CA GLY A 57 5.04 -6.94 2.91
C GLY A 57 3.78 -6.77 3.71
N GLU A 58 3.90 -5.92 4.72
CA GLU A 58 2.83 -5.55 5.62
C GLU A 58 2.85 -4.04 5.84
N GLU A 59 1.68 -3.44 5.82
CA GLU A 59 1.44 -2.13 6.41
C GLU A 59 0.67 -2.30 7.72
N ALA A 60 1.09 -1.60 8.77
CA ALA A 60 0.42 -1.64 10.05
C ALA A 60 0.32 -0.25 10.69
N VAL A 61 -0.76 -0.04 11.43
CA VAL A 61 -1.05 1.20 12.15
C VAL A 61 -1.22 0.93 13.64
N TRP A 62 -0.54 1.72 14.46
CA TRP A 62 -0.71 1.79 15.90
C TRP A 62 -1.32 3.13 16.29
N LYS A 63 -2.14 3.13 17.34
CA LYS A 63 -2.59 4.33 18.05
C LYS A 63 -2.29 4.14 19.54
N ASN A 64 -1.64 5.11 20.18
CA ASN A 64 -1.21 5.00 21.59
C ASN A 64 -0.39 3.71 21.85
N ASN A 65 0.50 3.37 20.92
CA ASN A 65 1.34 2.16 20.93
C ASN A 65 0.58 0.82 20.89
N ALA A 66 -0.74 0.81 20.70
CA ALA A 66 -1.52 -0.41 20.46
C ALA A 66 -1.81 -0.56 18.96
N PRO A 67 -1.61 -1.75 18.35
CA PRO A 67 -1.96 -1.97 16.95
C PRO A 67 -3.48 -1.89 16.77
N ILE A 68 -3.93 -1.25 15.69
CA ILE A 68 -5.36 -1.06 15.42
C ILE A 68 -5.78 -1.55 14.03
N TRP A 69 -4.84 -1.63 13.09
CA TRP A 69 -5.12 -2.00 11.71
C TRP A 69 -3.87 -2.56 11.04
N GLY A 70 -4.06 -3.52 10.13
CA GLY A 70 -2.99 -4.08 9.33
C GLY A 70 -3.46 -4.53 7.95
N MET A 71 -2.53 -4.56 6.99
CA MET A 71 -2.73 -5.05 5.64
C MET A 71 -1.47 -5.77 5.18
N ASN A 72 -1.61 -7.04 4.82
CA ASN A 72 -0.56 -7.79 4.17
C ASN A 72 -0.73 -7.72 2.65
N TYR A 73 0.38 -7.80 1.93
CA TYR A 73 0.40 -7.76 0.47
C TYR A 73 1.52 -8.64 -0.11
N CYS A 74 1.26 -9.26 -1.24
CA CYS A 74 2.21 -10.12 -1.95
C CYS A 74 2.06 -9.89 -3.45
N GLY A 75 3.14 -9.49 -4.10
CA GLY A 75 3.11 -9.10 -5.50
C GLY A 75 4.35 -9.52 -6.27
N ARG A 76 4.22 -9.43 -7.58
CA ARG A 76 5.28 -9.79 -8.51
C ARG A 76 5.22 -9.00 -9.81
N VAL A 77 6.38 -8.69 -10.35
CA VAL A 77 6.59 -8.33 -11.75
C VAL A 77 6.51 -9.62 -12.57
N ILE A 78 5.65 -9.63 -13.58
CA ILE A 78 5.37 -10.80 -14.43
C ILE A 78 6.16 -10.72 -15.73
N ARG A 79 6.44 -9.49 -16.21
CA ARG A 79 7.07 -9.23 -17.51
C ARG A 79 7.95 -7.97 -17.44
N GLU A 80 8.71 -7.75 -18.50
CA GLU A 80 9.46 -6.52 -18.73
C GLU A 80 8.55 -5.28 -18.81
N ASN A 81 9.15 -4.10 -18.90
CA ASN A 81 8.48 -2.80 -18.93
C ASN A 81 7.77 -2.42 -17.63
N PHE A 82 7.99 -3.11 -16.51
CA PHE A 82 7.53 -2.63 -15.22
C PHE A 82 8.23 -1.33 -14.81
N CYS A 83 7.44 -0.33 -14.43
CA CYS A 83 7.91 0.96 -13.95
C CYS A 83 7.45 1.20 -12.51
N GLY A 84 8.37 1.10 -11.56
CA GLY A 84 8.07 1.35 -10.14
C GLY A 84 7.56 2.78 -9.88
N ASP A 85 7.97 3.76 -10.69
CA ASP A 85 7.48 5.14 -10.58
C ASP A 85 6.03 5.30 -11.06
N PHE A 86 5.59 4.49 -12.03
CA PHE A 86 4.17 4.43 -12.41
C PHE A 86 3.33 3.83 -11.27
N LEU A 87 3.77 2.72 -10.67
CA LEU A 87 3.11 2.14 -9.49
C LEU A 87 3.01 3.17 -8.36
N LYS A 88 4.13 3.83 -7.99
CA LYS A 88 4.11 4.90 -6.97
C LYS A 88 3.11 6.01 -7.31
N SER A 89 3.01 6.41 -8.59
CA SER A 89 2.06 7.43 -9.04
C SER A 89 0.60 7.01 -8.93
N ALA A 90 0.30 5.71 -9.09
CA ALA A 90 -1.02 5.13 -8.85
C ALA A 90 -1.33 5.08 -7.35
N LEU A 91 -0.40 4.56 -6.54
CA LEU A 91 -0.55 4.47 -5.08
C LEU A 91 -0.65 5.85 -4.42
N TYR A 92 0.00 6.86 -4.97
CA TYR A 92 -0.10 8.25 -4.48
C TYR A 92 -1.52 8.81 -4.61
N LYS A 93 -2.32 8.29 -5.55
CA LYS A 93 -3.73 8.64 -5.76
C LYS A 93 -4.69 7.76 -4.95
N VAL A 94 -4.21 7.16 -3.86
CA VAL A 94 -5.03 6.39 -2.91
C VAL A 94 -6.33 7.14 -2.55
N PRO A 95 -7.51 6.49 -2.69
CA PRO A 95 -8.79 7.14 -2.46
C PRO A 95 -9.19 7.10 -0.97
N TYR A 96 -10.00 8.06 -0.54
CA TYR A 96 -10.45 8.18 0.86
C TYR A 96 -11.39 7.05 1.30
N ASP A 97 -12.27 6.59 0.40
CA ASP A 97 -13.25 5.52 0.68
C ASP A 97 -12.60 4.14 0.75
N LYS A 98 -11.41 3.95 0.16
CA LYS A 98 -10.64 2.71 0.17
C LYS A 98 -9.14 3.00 0.31
N PRO A 99 -8.65 3.40 1.49
CA PRO A 99 -7.30 3.90 1.69
C PRO A 99 -6.26 2.76 1.78
N TYR A 100 -6.26 1.83 0.82
CA TYR A 100 -5.44 0.60 0.85
C TYR A 100 -4.31 0.67 -0.16
N ARG A 101 -4.64 0.81 -1.44
CA ARG A 101 -3.69 0.91 -2.56
C ARG A 101 -4.05 2.10 -3.45
N GLY A 102 -3.92 2.00 -4.77
CA GLY A 102 -4.31 3.07 -5.70
C GLY A 102 -5.84 3.13 -5.94
N PRO A 103 -6.30 4.05 -6.81
CA PRO A 103 -7.70 4.15 -7.20
C PRO A 103 -8.13 2.93 -8.03
N ALA A 104 -9.44 2.73 -8.21
CA ALA A 104 -9.94 1.58 -8.99
C ALA A 104 -9.39 1.53 -10.44
N TYR A 105 -9.09 2.70 -11.00
CA TYR A 105 -8.48 2.86 -12.32
C TYR A 105 -7.55 4.08 -12.33
N PHE A 106 -6.37 3.94 -12.92
CA PHE A 106 -5.45 5.04 -13.21
C PHE A 106 -4.67 4.74 -14.49
N GLN A 107 -4.57 5.71 -15.40
CA GLN A 107 -3.82 5.57 -16.64
C GLN A 107 -2.81 6.73 -16.77
N ASP A 108 -1.62 6.40 -17.26
CA ASP A 108 -0.62 7.36 -17.71
C ASP A 108 0.10 6.80 -18.94
N ARG A 109 -0.14 7.44 -20.10
CA ARG A 109 0.32 6.96 -21.41
C ARG A 109 -0.12 5.52 -21.66
N ASP A 110 0.83 4.62 -21.93
CA ASP A 110 0.62 3.21 -22.26
C ASP A 110 0.44 2.30 -21.03
N TYR A 111 0.56 2.87 -19.82
CA TYR A 111 0.40 2.16 -18.56
C TYR A 111 -1.00 2.32 -17.99
N VAL A 112 -1.60 1.21 -17.59
CA VAL A 112 -2.90 1.15 -16.94
C VAL A 112 -2.76 0.41 -15.61
N TYR A 113 -3.21 1.03 -14.53
CA TYR A 113 -3.35 0.44 -13.20
C TYR A 113 -4.84 0.15 -12.95
N VAL A 114 -5.14 -1.07 -12.50
CA VAL A 114 -6.49 -1.50 -12.11
C VAL A 114 -6.42 -2.06 -10.70
N CYS A 115 -7.37 -1.66 -9.85
CA CYS A 115 -7.47 -2.14 -8.48
C CYS A 115 -8.90 -2.50 -8.14
N LYS A 116 -9.09 -3.72 -7.61
CA LYS A 116 -10.36 -4.23 -7.14
C LYS A 116 -10.24 -4.52 -5.65
N VAL A 117 -11.24 -4.09 -4.89
CA VAL A 117 -11.29 -4.27 -3.44
C VAL A 117 -12.71 -4.63 -3.06
N GLU A 118 -12.83 -5.68 -2.25
CA GLU A 118 -14.07 -6.12 -1.63
C GLU A 118 -13.96 -6.03 -0.10
N GLY A 119 -15.05 -5.64 0.55
CA GLY A 119 -15.13 -5.50 2.00
C GLY A 119 -14.97 -4.07 2.51
N ALA A 120 -14.75 -3.95 3.81
CA ALA A 120 -14.65 -2.69 4.54
C ALA A 120 -13.29 -2.58 5.25
N ILE A 121 -12.96 -1.42 5.83
CA ILE A 121 -11.65 -1.19 6.46
C ILE A 121 -11.34 -2.16 7.62
N GLU A 122 -12.38 -2.74 8.21
CA GLU A 122 -12.31 -3.74 9.26
C GLU A 122 -11.99 -5.16 8.74
N TRP A 123 -12.32 -5.45 7.48
CA TRP A 123 -12.09 -6.74 6.82
C TRP A 123 -12.24 -6.60 5.30
N PHE A 124 -11.13 -6.65 4.57
CA PHE A 124 -11.11 -6.47 3.12
C PHE A 124 -10.07 -7.36 2.43
N GLN A 125 -10.30 -7.56 1.14
CA GLN A 125 -9.41 -8.26 0.21
C GLN A 125 -9.35 -7.45 -1.07
N GLY A 126 -8.20 -7.47 -1.74
CA GLY A 126 -8.02 -6.76 -2.98
C GLY A 126 -6.94 -7.34 -3.86
N TYR A 127 -7.00 -6.92 -5.11
CA TYR A 127 -6.09 -7.30 -6.17
C TYR A 127 -5.80 -6.05 -7.02
N GLU A 128 -4.53 -5.78 -7.26
CA GLU A 128 -4.08 -4.77 -8.20
C GLU A 128 -3.25 -5.40 -9.31
N GLU A 129 -3.36 -4.81 -10.50
CA GLU A 129 -2.56 -5.18 -11.67
C GLU A 129 -2.13 -3.94 -12.44
N ILE A 130 -1.03 -4.09 -13.17
CA ILE A 130 -0.60 -3.08 -14.14
C ILE A 130 -0.50 -3.74 -15.50
N LEU A 131 -1.05 -3.06 -16.50
CA LEU A 131 -0.94 -3.40 -17.89
C LEU A 131 -0.05 -2.37 -18.60
N TYR A 132 0.77 -2.85 -19.54
CA TYR A 132 1.49 -2.02 -20.49
C TYR A 132 1.10 -2.49 -21.89
N LEU A 133 0.58 -1.57 -22.73
CA LEU A 133 0.04 -1.91 -24.06
C LEU A 133 -0.94 -3.10 -24.03
N ASN A 134 -1.85 -3.12 -23.05
CA ASN A 134 -2.83 -4.18 -22.78
C ASN A 134 -2.26 -5.54 -22.34
N GLU A 135 -0.96 -5.66 -22.13
CA GLU A 135 -0.35 -6.86 -21.55
C GLU A 135 -0.16 -6.70 -20.04
N LYS A 136 -0.62 -7.66 -19.24
CA LYS A 136 -0.39 -7.65 -17.80
C LYS A 136 1.09 -7.88 -17.48
N ILE A 137 1.70 -6.92 -16.79
CA ILE A 137 3.13 -6.90 -16.46
C ILE A 137 3.42 -6.96 -14.95
N TYR A 138 2.42 -6.73 -14.09
CA TYR A 138 2.54 -6.78 -12.64
C TYR A 138 1.21 -7.17 -12.00
N GLU A 139 1.28 -7.85 -10.86
CA GLU A 139 0.12 -8.11 -10.01
C GLU A 139 0.48 -8.13 -8.53
N CYS A 140 -0.50 -7.80 -7.68
CA CYS A 140 -0.36 -7.89 -6.24
C CYS A 140 -1.70 -8.20 -5.58
N TYR A 141 -1.71 -9.20 -4.70
CA TYR A 141 -2.83 -9.48 -3.80
C TYR A 141 -2.58 -8.79 -2.47
N PHE A 142 -3.63 -8.25 -1.87
CA PHE A 142 -3.56 -7.64 -0.55
C PHE A 142 -4.85 -7.89 0.22
N HIS A 143 -4.74 -7.99 1.54
CA HIS A 143 -5.88 -8.17 2.42
C HIS A 143 -5.52 -7.68 3.82
N GLY A 144 -6.53 -7.30 4.59
CA GLY A 144 -6.29 -6.68 5.87
C GLY A 144 -7.56 -6.36 6.61
N GLY A 145 -7.38 -5.69 7.74
CA GLY A 145 -8.49 -5.37 8.60
C GLY A 145 -8.08 -4.82 9.94
N LYS A 146 -9.05 -4.85 10.84
CA LYS A 146 -8.92 -4.42 12.22
C LYS A 146 -8.03 -5.38 13.02
N VAL A 147 -7.16 -4.83 13.87
CA VAL A 147 -6.36 -5.56 14.85
C VAL A 147 -6.79 -5.14 16.27
N ILE A 148 -6.84 -6.08 17.21
CA ILE A 148 -7.21 -5.86 18.63
C ILE A 148 -6.27 -6.58 19.58
#